data_AF-A0A183D979-F1
#
_entry.id   AF-A0A183D979-F1
#
_cell.length_a   1.000
_cell.length_b   1.000
_cell.length_c   1.000
_cell.angle_alpha   90.00
_cell.angle_beta   90.00
_cell.angle_gamma   90.00
#
_symmetry.space_group_name_H-M   'P 1'
#
loop_
_entity.id
_entity.type
_entity.pdbx_description
1 polymer ?
#
loop_
_entity_poly.entity_id
_entity_poly.type
_entity_poly.pdbx_seq_one_letter_code
_entity_poly.pdbx_strand_id
1 'polypeptide(L)'
;MSYLRILALLGIVAFYADAGIIGSVQGVTATGRLACGTKSVRDVEIKLWEEDTESLSLPAKKITLKFSGDPDDLLNTTRSDEKGNFKIYGQDKEVTAIEPYLVIEHSCENGVINPVSVFF
;
A
#
# COMPACT_ATOMS: atom_id res chain seq x y z
N MET A 1 40.07 15.61 25.98
CA MET A 1 39.84 15.38 24.53
C MET A 1 39.48 13.95 24.16
N SER A 2 39.88 12.90 24.91
CA SER A 2 39.51 11.50 24.62
C SER A 2 38.05 11.15 25.00
N TYR A 3 37.57 11.64 26.15
CA TYR A 3 36.22 11.34 26.65
C TYR A 3 35.10 11.88 25.73
N LEU A 4 35.31 13.04 25.10
CA LEU A 4 34.35 13.61 24.14
C LEU A 4 34.22 12.74 22.88
N ARG A 5 35.33 12.13 22.43
CA ARG A 5 35.32 11.18 21.31
C ARG A 5 34.63 9.87 21.68
N ILE A 6 34.83 9.39 22.90
CA ILE A 6 34.18 8.18 23.41
C ILE A 6 32.67 8.41 23.57
N LEU A 7 32.25 9.55 24.12
CA LEU A 7 30.83 9.93 24.22
C LEU A 7 30.17 10.11 22.86
N ALA A 8 30.87 10.72 21.89
CA ALA A 8 30.38 10.85 20.52
C ALA A 8 30.20 9.47 19.84
N LEU A 9 31.18 8.57 20.00
CA LEU A 9 31.09 7.21 19.45
C LEU A 9 29.97 6.39 20.10
N LEU A 10 29.79 6.48 21.43
CA LEU A 10 28.71 5.81 22.14
C LEU A 10 27.33 6.37 21.76
N GLY A 11 27.21 7.70 21.59
CA GLY A 11 25.99 8.34 21.13
C GLY A 11 25.60 7.92 19.70
N ILE A 12 26.59 7.79 18.82
CA ILE A 12 26.40 7.29 17.45
C ILE A 12 25.93 5.83 17.45
N VAL A 13 26.56 4.96 18.24
CA VAL A 13 26.17 3.54 18.35
C VAL A 13 24.76 3.38 18.93
N ALA A 14 24.40 4.18 19.94
CA ALA A 14 23.04 4.19 20.50
C ALA A 14 22.00 4.65 19.48
N PHE A 15 22.33 5.63 18.63
CA PHE A 15 21.43 6.11 17.57
C PHE A 15 21.17 5.05 16.48
N TYR A 16 22.18 4.26 16.11
CA TYR A 16 22.02 3.15 15.16
C TYR A 16 21.19 1.99 15.72
N ALA A 17 21.15 1.81 17.05
CA ALA A 17 20.40 0.72 17.68
C ALA A 17 18.88 0.95 17.70
N ASP A 18 18.42 2.20 17.60
CA ASP A 18 17.00 2.59 17.74
C ASP A 18 16.32 2.98 16.41
N ALA A 19 16.95 2.72 15.27
CA ALA A 19 16.41 3.05 13.94
C ALA A 19 15.10 2.30 13.58
N GLY A 20 14.63 1.37 14.41
CA GLY A 20 13.42 0.57 14.17
C GLY A 20 12.10 1.18 14.67
N ILE A 21 12.09 2.36 15.31
CA ILE A 21 10.91 2.93 16.01
C ILE A 21 10.44 4.26 15.41
N ILE A 22 10.49 4.41 14.09
CA ILE A 22 9.85 5.54 13.41
C ILE A 22 8.70 4.96 12.58
N GLY A 23 7.49 5.50 12.77
CA GLY A 23 6.26 5.05 12.10
C GLY A 23 5.30 4.23 12.95
N SER A 24 4.04 4.22 12.52
CA SER A 24 2.92 3.51 13.15
C SER A 24 2.32 2.51 12.18
N VAL A 25 1.85 1.38 12.72
CA VAL A 25 1.08 0.43 11.91
C VAL A 25 -0.30 1.02 11.65
N GLN A 26 -0.68 1.08 10.39
CA GLN A 26 -1.96 1.59 9.91
C GLN A 26 -2.62 0.52 9.06
N GLY A 27 -3.94 0.35 9.22
CA GLY A 27 -4.70 -0.70 8.56
C GLY A 27 -5.88 -0.13 7.79
N VAL A 28 -6.17 -0.71 6.63
CA VAL A 28 -7.30 -0.35 5.77
C VAL A 28 -8.12 -1.59 5.44
N THR A 29 -9.44 -1.45 5.40
CA THR A 29 -10.34 -2.48 4.87
C THR A 29 -11.16 -1.89 3.73
N ALA A 30 -11.10 -2.53 2.55
CA ALA A 30 -11.99 -2.23 1.44
C ALA A 30 -13.02 -3.35 1.28
N THR A 31 -14.27 -2.97 1.08
CA THR A 31 -15.37 -3.88 0.75
C THR A 31 -16.08 -3.35 -0.48
N GLY A 32 -16.57 -4.25 -1.32
CA GLY A 32 -17.26 -3.84 -2.54
C GLY A 32 -17.92 -5.01 -3.26
N ARG A 33 -18.47 -4.73 -4.44
CA ARG A 33 -19.08 -5.72 -5.32
C ARG A 33 -18.74 -5.42 -6.78
N LEU A 34 -18.22 -6.41 -7.49
CA LEU A 34 -17.86 -6.33 -8.90
C LEU A 34 -19.02 -6.76 -9.80
N ALA A 35 -19.25 -5.98 -10.84
CA ALA A 35 -20.25 -6.25 -11.87
C ALA A 35 -19.75 -5.81 -13.25
N CYS A 36 -20.21 -6.51 -14.29
CA CYS A 36 -20.03 -6.15 -15.69
C CYS A 36 -21.41 -6.01 -16.33
N GLY A 37 -21.78 -4.77 -16.66
CA GLY A 37 -23.17 -4.45 -16.99
C GLY A 37 -24.08 -4.77 -15.81
N THR A 38 -25.06 -5.65 -16.01
CA THR A 38 -26.00 -6.08 -14.96
C THR A 38 -25.58 -7.37 -14.25
N LYS A 39 -24.48 -8.01 -14.69
CA LYS A 39 -24.04 -9.31 -14.16
C LYS A 39 -22.97 -9.11 -13.09
N SER A 40 -23.19 -9.66 -11.91
CA SER A 40 -22.11 -9.82 -10.92
C SER A 40 -20.99 -10.70 -11.48
N VAL A 41 -19.74 -10.38 -11.18
CA VAL A 41 -18.57 -11.14 -11.66
C VAL A 41 -17.85 -11.78 -10.49
N ARG A 42 -17.80 -13.11 -10.52
CA ARG A 42 -17.13 -13.94 -9.52
C ARG A 42 -15.68 -14.21 -9.90
N ASP A 43 -14.87 -14.58 -8.92
CA ASP A 43 -13.50 -15.08 -9.11
C ASP A 43 -12.58 -14.08 -9.84
N VAL A 44 -12.84 -12.79 -9.64
CA VAL A 44 -11.96 -11.70 -10.09
C VAL A 44 -10.92 -11.47 -9.00
N GLU A 45 -9.65 -11.38 -9.37
CA GLU A 45 -8.57 -11.05 -8.45
C GLU A 45 -8.56 -9.55 -8.12
N ILE A 46 -8.48 -9.24 -6.83
CA ILE A 46 -8.37 -7.88 -6.32
C ILE A 46 -7.14 -7.82 -5.44
N LYS A 47 -6.20 -6.94 -5.80
CA LYS A 47 -4.98 -6.68 -5.02
C LYS A 47 -5.14 -5.34 -4.33
N LEU A 48 -4.80 -5.29 -3.05
CA LEU A 48 -4.69 -4.06 -2.28
C LEU A 48 -3.21 -3.72 -2.20
N TRP A 49 -2.84 -2.59 -2.76
CA TRP A 49 -1.49 -2.06 -2.78
C TRP A 49 -1.41 -0.77 -1.96
N GLU A 50 -0.21 -0.43 -1.54
CA GLU A 50 0.17 0.82 -0.93
C GLU A 50 1.09 1.58 -1.90
N GLU A 51 0.83 2.86 -2.14
CA GLU A 51 1.76 3.67 -2.93
C GLU A 51 2.96 4.03 -2.05
N ASP A 52 4.16 3.56 -2.41
CA ASP A 52 5.40 3.88 -1.70
C ASP A 52 5.83 5.30 -2.09
N THR A 53 5.06 6.29 -1.66
CA THR A 53 5.65 7.59 -1.44
C THR A 53 6.22 7.59 -0.03
N GLU A 54 7.55 7.50 0.05
CA GLU A 54 8.36 8.06 1.16
C GLU A 54 8.12 9.59 1.22
N SER A 55 6.88 9.96 1.47
CA SER A 55 6.36 11.31 1.49
C SER A 55 6.56 11.80 2.90
N LEU A 56 7.70 12.45 3.16
CA LEU A 56 7.80 13.37 4.29
C LEU A 56 6.81 14.54 4.06
N SER A 57 5.53 14.28 4.31
CA SER A 57 4.44 15.25 4.18
C SER A 57 4.49 16.20 5.36
N LEU A 58 5.35 17.22 5.27
CA LEU A 58 5.33 18.31 6.24
C LEU A 58 3.98 19.05 6.12
N PRO A 59 3.31 19.37 7.24
CA PRO A 59 1.94 19.91 7.26
C PRO A 59 1.76 21.25 6.55
N ALA A 60 2.85 21.90 6.14
CA ALA A 60 2.86 23.19 5.45
C ALA A 60 3.34 23.12 3.98
N LYS A 61 3.82 21.97 3.50
CA LYS A 61 4.31 21.81 2.12
C LYS A 61 4.42 20.32 1.80
N LYS A 62 3.62 19.85 0.84
CA LYS A 62 3.81 18.54 0.19
C LYS A 62 5.13 18.61 -0.61
N ILE A 63 6.26 18.51 0.09
CA ILE A 63 7.54 18.20 -0.50
C ILE A 63 7.52 16.68 -0.67
N THR A 64 6.95 16.21 -1.78
CA THR A 64 7.07 14.80 -2.17
C THR A 64 8.51 14.59 -2.62
N LEU A 65 9.38 14.18 -1.69
CA LEU A 65 10.67 13.60 -2.04
C LEU A 65 10.39 12.17 -2.47
N LYS A 66 9.93 11.97 -3.71
CA LYS A 66 9.87 10.63 -4.29
C LYS A 66 11.31 10.15 -4.43
N PHE A 67 11.80 9.38 -3.46
CA PHE A 67 12.99 8.55 -3.64
C PHE A 67 12.58 7.43 -4.58
N SER A 68 12.47 7.77 -5.87
CA SER A 68 12.07 6.87 -6.95
C SER A 68 13.00 5.66 -6.98
N GLY A 69 12.56 4.56 -6.37
CA GLY A 69 13.36 3.37 -6.14
C GLY A 69 12.62 2.29 -5.35
N ASP A 70 11.69 2.65 -4.46
CA ASP A 70 10.84 1.68 -3.78
C ASP A 70 9.61 1.33 -4.64
N PRO A 71 9.36 0.05 -4.94
CA PRO A 71 8.15 -0.39 -5.62
C PRO A 71 7.00 -0.56 -4.61
N ASP A 72 5.87 0.11 -4.88
CA ASP A 72 4.59 -0.02 -4.18
C ASP A 72 4.38 -1.38 -3.48
N ASP A 73 3.98 -1.36 -2.21
CA ASP A 73 3.83 -2.57 -1.40
C ASP A 73 2.50 -3.31 -1.64
N LEU A 74 2.57 -4.62 -1.91
CA LEU A 74 1.38 -5.48 -1.98
C LEU A 74 0.91 -5.84 -0.57
N LEU A 75 -0.11 -5.14 -0.08
CA LEU A 75 -0.66 -5.37 1.27
C LEU A 75 -1.45 -6.69 1.38
N ASN A 76 -2.29 -7.00 0.39
CA ASN A 76 -3.06 -8.25 0.37
C ASN A 76 -3.66 -8.56 -1.01
N THR A 77 -4.17 -9.78 -1.19
CA THR A 77 -4.95 -10.21 -2.36
C THR A 77 -6.22 -10.94 -1.92
N THR A 78 -7.33 -10.70 -2.61
CA THR A 78 -8.61 -11.41 -2.42
C THR A 78 -9.26 -11.73 -3.76
N ARG A 79 -10.37 -12.46 -3.73
CA ARG A 79 -11.20 -12.75 -4.90
C ARG A 79 -12.66 -12.46 -4.64
N SER A 80 -13.38 -12.02 -5.68
CA SER A 80 -14.83 -11.79 -5.57
C SER A 80 -15.63 -13.10 -5.47
N ASP A 81 -16.69 -13.09 -4.66
CA ASP A 81 -17.59 -14.24 -4.48
C ASP A 81 -18.59 -14.41 -5.65
N GLU A 82 -19.48 -15.40 -5.56
CA GLU A 82 -20.52 -15.68 -6.57
C GLU A 82 -21.46 -14.49 -6.86
N LYS A 83 -21.62 -13.58 -5.90
CA LYS A 83 -22.42 -12.35 -6.01
C LYS A 83 -21.56 -11.14 -6.39
N GLY A 84 -20.27 -11.36 -6.62
CA GLY A 84 -19.26 -10.35 -6.94
C GLY A 84 -18.74 -9.60 -5.72
N ASN A 85 -19.15 -9.94 -4.50
CA ASN A 85 -18.71 -9.23 -3.30
C ASN A 85 -17.26 -9.56 -2.98
N PHE A 86 -16.53 -8.58 -2.44
CA PHE A 86 -15.20 -8.80 -1.89
C PHE A 86 -15.03 -8.02 -0.58
N LYS A 87 -14.10 -8.52 0.24
CA LYS A 87 -13.55 -7.84 1.41
C LYS A 87 -12.04 -8.09 1.41
N ILE A 88 -11.26 -7.04 1.55
CA ILE A 88 -9.81 -7.10 1.63
C ILE A 88 -9.33 -6.18 2.74
N TYR A 89 -8.40 -6.70 3.55
CA TYR A 89 -7.74 -5.97 4.62
C TYR A 89 -6.25 -5.97 4.34
N GLY A 90 -5.61 -4.83 4.51
CA GLY A 90 -4.16 -4.68 4.45
C GLY A 90 -3.70 -3.74 5.55
N GLN A 91 -2.42 -3.83 5.88
CA GLN A 91 -1.81 -2.92 6.82
C GLN A 91 -0.35 -2.72 6.45
N ASP A 92 0.16 -1.56 6.78
CA ASP A 92 1.57 -1.24 6.64
C ASP A 92 2.08 -0.39 7.80
N LYS A 93 3.40 -0.33 7.97
CA LYS A 93 4.05 0.48 9.00
C LYS A 93 4.71 1.70 8.38
N GLU A 94 3.99 2.81 8.42
CA GLU A 94 4.41 4.07 7.81
C GLU A 94 4.60 5.20 8.81
N VAL A 95 5.48 6.15 8.47
CA VAL A 95 5.67 7.37 9.26
C VAL A 95 4.53 8.35 9.03
N THR A 96 4.02 8.39 7.79
CA THR A 96 2.86 9.17 7.37
C THR A 96 1.65 8.30 7.14
N ALA A 97 0.52 8.89 6.73
CA ALA A 97 -0.65 8.11 6.37
C ALA A 97 -0.34 7.18 5.19
N ILE A 98 -0.88 5.96 5.23
CA ILE A 98 -0.88 5.06 4.08
C ILE A 98 -1.78 5.64 2.94
N GLU A 99 -1.38 5.45 1.70
CA GLU A 99 -2.01 5.81 0.43
C GLU A 99 -2.46 4.55 -0.37
N PRO A 100 -3.42 3.75 0.15
CA PRO A 100 -3.76 2.46 -0.44
C PRO A 100 -4.64 2.58 -1.69
N TYR A 101 -4.46 1.67 -2.64
CA TYR A 101 -5.27 1.54 -3.86
C TYR A 101 -5.58 0.08 -4.21
N LEU A 102 -6.66 -0.13 -4.98
CA LEU A 102 -7.06 -1.45 -5.47
C LEU A 102 -6.64 -1.61 -6.93
N VAL A 103 -6.03 -2.75 -7.25
CA VAL A 103 -5.82 -3.22 -8.62
C VAL A 103 -6.78 -4.37 -8.87
N ILE A 104 -7.61 -4.25 -9.90
CA ILE A 104 -8.68 -5.22 -10.22
C ILE A 104 -8.48 -5.70 -11.65
N GLU A 105 -7.99 -6.93 -11.80
CA GLU A 105 -7.80 -7.53 -13.12
C GLU A 105 -9.13 -8.03 -13.67
N HIS A 106 -9.66 -7.37 -14.71
CA HIS A 106 -10.99 -7.66 -15.24
C HIS A 106 -11.03 -7.87 -16.75
N SER A 107 -12.02 -8.64 -17.20
CA SER A 107 -12.32 -8.85 -18.62
C SER A 107 -13.59 -8.13 -19.08
N CYS A 108 -14.09 -7.17 -18.30
CA CYS A 108 -15.27 -6.38 -18.68
C CYS A 108 -14.93 -5.28 -19.68
N GLU A 109 -15.52 -5.34 -20.86
CA GLU A 109 -15.40 -4.34 -21.92
C GLU A 109 -16.79 -3.83 -22.28
N ASN A 110 -17.06 -2.53 -22.07
CA ASN A 110 -18.36 -1.90 -22.35
C ASN A 110 -19.57 -2.65 -21.75
N GLY A 111 -19.40 -3.28 -20.58
CA GLY A 111 -20.46 -4.03 -19.91
C GLY A 111 -20.64 -5.47 -20.40
N VAL A 112 -19.73 -5.98 -21.24
CA VAL A 112 -19.71 -7.37 -21.72
C VAL A 112 -18.41 -8.05 -21.29
N ILE A 113 -18.48 -9.31 -20.84
CA ILE A 113 -17.29 -10.10 -20.48
C ILE A 113 -16.60 -10.58 -21.76
N ASN A 114 -15.35 -10.16 -21.96
CA ASN A 114 -14.49 -10.55 -23.07
C ASN A 114 -13.28 -11.35 -22.55
N PRO A 115 -13.32 -12.69 -22.55
CA PRO A 115 -12.29 -13.53 -21.92
C PRO A 115 -10.92 -13.49 -22.61
N VAL A 116 -10.82 -12.85 -23.78
CA VAL A 116 -9.56 -12.72 -24.54
C VAL A 116 -8.78 -11.46 -24.11
N SER A 117 -9.44 -10.51 -23.46
CA SER A 117 -8.85 -9.23 -23.03
C SER A 117 -8.93 -9.10 -21.51
N VAL A 118 -7.78 -8.99 -20.86
CA VAL A 118 -7.67 -8.67 -19.43
C VAL A 118 -7.11 -7.25 -19.30
N PHE A 119 -7.78 -6.42 -18.51
CA PHE A 119 -7.44 -5.04 -18.20
C PHE A 119 -7.19 -4.88 -16.70
N PHE A 120 -6.43 -3.85 -16.32
CA PHE A 120 -6.06 -3.49 -14.95
C PHE A 120 -6.74 -2.20 -14.51
#